data_AF-A0A428NK12-F1
#
_entry.id   AF-A0A428NK12-F1
#
_cell.length_a   1.000
_cell.length_b   1.000
_cell.length_c   1.000
_cell.angle_alpha   90.00
_cell.angle_beta   90.00
_cell.angle_gamma   90.00
#
_symmetry.space_group_name_H-M   'P 1'
#
loop_
_entity.id
_entity.type
_entity.pdbx_description
1 polymer ?
#
loop_
_entity_poly.entity_id
_entity_poly.type
_entity_poly.pdbx_seq_one_letter_code
_entity_poly.pdbx_strand_id
1 'polypeptide(L)'
;MYIKGPHGEADISVLRKLIRENPLGLLTTAISSPNFDFLQSSHIPFVLDVEDESSETELGKLRGHLARVNPQSKAMIESLSENPHLNNVIEQDVIIIFNSPIQHYVTPKFYTETKPTTGKVVPTWNYAAVQVYGRAKVYYDSKSEETSQFLTQQISDLSRHAETQVMGFTGGDNPVDWKLTDAPDRFIQLLQKSIIGIEIEITQMGGKFKMSQEMGMGDREGVIKGFSRLESERAKDMSKLVQFRSDLKEAKKVQKRQLATILSRQDKPPSPDKRPEPTPLQPNETKNVNINFKNVNPQQKSLICRLPPEIRSYIYLILWKEAGLTQHVNPSDDWHDKPFHYRCIPEQLPEPVEQASESATGAETAMQPDPEEQAPLDEGCYYCRYKFDYGFWEVTGPPPPLEKSAFLPMLLTCKTIHLEVLESIGRHLVGDAGYLVERF
;
A
#
# COMPACT_ATOMS: atom_id res chain seq x y z
N MET A 1 -6.71 -10.44 3.87
CA MET A 1 -5.39 -11.10 3.96
C MET A 1 -4.46 -10.25 4.81
N TYR A 2 -3.68 -10.84 5.72
CA TYR A 2 -2.64 -10.10 6.45
C TYR A 2 -1.39 -9.93 5.57
N ILE A 3 -1.15 -8.70 5.14
CA ILE A 3 -0.14 -8.31 4.13
C ILE A 3 1.10 -7.62 4.74
N LYS A 4 1.12 -7.37 6.06
CA LYS A 4 2.24 -6.67 6.70
C LYS A 4 3.52 -7.51 6.74
N GLY A 5 4.65 -6.81 6.77
CA GLY A 5 5.99 -7.39 6.94
C GLY A 5 6.66 -7.75 5.62
N PRO A 6 7.71 -8.61 5.64
CA PRO A 6 8.54 -8.89 4.45
C PRO A 6 7.79 -9.63 3.34
N HIS A 7 6.56 -10.10 3.59
CA HIS A 7 5.74 -10.89 2.66
C HIS A 7 4.72 -10.08 1.87
N GLY A 8 4.51 -8.82 2.24
CA GLY A 8 3.62 -7.95 1.49
C GLY A 8 4.22 -7.59 0.14
N GLU A 9 3.39 -7.65 -0.90
CA GLU A 9 3.70 -7.06 -2.20
C GLU A 9 2.75 -5.90 -2.46
N ALA A 10 3.34 -4.75 -2.73
CA ALA A 10 2.62 -3.49 -2.99
C ALA A 10 2.83 -3.01 -4.43
N ASP A 11 3.77 -3.60 -5.18
CA ASP A 11 4.01 -3.25 -6.57
C ASP A 11 2.85 -3.72 -7.44
N ILE A 12 2.01 -2.77 -7.86
CA ILE A 12 0.80 -3.03 -8.65
C ILE A 12 1.12 -3.78 -9.94
N SER A 13 2.25 -3.52 -10.59
CA SER A 13 2.64 -4.24 -11.81
C SER A 13 2.82 -5.74 -11.54
N VAL A 14 3.41 -6.09 -10.39
CA VAL A 14 3.60 -7.48 -9.95
C VAL A 14 2.25 -8.12 -9.58
N LEU A 15 1.35 -7.36 -8.94
CA LEU A 15 0.02 -7.86 -8.58
C LEU A 15 -0.84 -8.13 -9.82
N ARG A 16 -0.90 -7.17 -10.76
CA ARG A 16 -1.59 -7.32 -12.05
C ARG A 16 -1.05 -8.50 -12.84
N LYS A 17 0.28 -8.66 -12.88
CA LYS A 17 0.93 -9.81 -13.51
C LYS A 17 0.47 -11.14 -12.90
N LEU A 18 0.44 -11.25 -11.57
CA LEU A 18 -0.03 -12.48 -10.91
C LEU A 18 -1.50 -12.78 -11.26
N ILE A 19 -2.37 -11.76 -11.31
CA ILE A 19 -3.78 -11.94 -11.73
C ILE A 19 -3.84 -12.50 -13.16
N ARG A 20 -3.07 -11.94 -14.11
CA ARG A 20 -3.08 -12.40 -15.51
C ARG A 20 -2.55 -13.81 -15.70
N GLU A 21 -1.49 -14.16 -14.97
CA GLU A 21 -0.92 -15.51 -14.98
C GLU A 21 -1.82 -16.54 -14.26
N ASN A 22 -2.73 -16.08 -13.40
CA ASN A 22 -3.59 -16.94 -12.59
C ASN A 22 -5.05 -16.41 -12.62
N PRO A 23 -5.72 -16.39 -13.79
CA PRO A 23 -6.97 -15.65 -13.99
C PRO A 23 -8.18 -16.30 -13.31
N LEU A 24 -8.07 -17.53 -12.80
CA LEU A 24 -9.13 -18.20 -12.06
C LEU A 24 -9.19 -17.66 -10.62
N GLY A 25 -10.06 -16.67 -10.40
CA GLY A 25 -10.27 -16.05 -9.10
C GLY A 25 -11.36 -16.75 -8.29
N LEU A 26 -11.25 -16.72 -6.96
CA LEU A 26 -12.33 -17.09 -6.05
C LEU A 26 -13.12 -15.83 -5.68
N LEU A 27 -14.28 -15.63 -6.31
CA LEU A 27 -15.20 -14.53 -6.02
C LEU A 27 -16.05 -14.89 -4.80
N THR A 28 -15.97 -14.11 -3.74
CA THR A 28 -16.82 -14.23 -2.56
C THR A 28 -17.70 -13.00 -2.39
N THR A 29 -18.97 -13.25 -2.13
CA THR A 29 -19.99 -12.21 -1.87
C THR A 29 -20.68 -12.47 -0.53
N ALA A 30 -21.10 -11.40 0.13
CA ALA A 30 -21.86 -11.42 1.38
C ALA A 30 -23.21 -10.74 1.16
N ILE A 31 -24.20 -11.48 0.63
CA ILE A 31 -25.49 -10.94 0.19
C ILE A 31 -26.59 -11.56 1.04
N SER A 32 -27.37 -10.73 1.73
CA SER A 32 -28.52 -11.18 2.48
C SER A 32 -29.62 -11.62 1.52
N SER A 33 -30.08 -12.87 1.62
CA SER A 33 -31.21 -13.40 0.86
C SER A 33 -31.99 -14.38 1.74
N PRO A 34 -33.33 -14.40 1.68
CA PRO A 34 -34.13 -15.42 2.34
C PRO A 34 -34.01 -16.81 1.67
N ASN A 35 -33.50 -16.86 0.43
CA ASN A 35 -33.48 -18.06 -0.40
C ASN A 35 -32.09 -18.69 -0.57
N PHE A 36 -31.03 -17.96 -0.24
CA PHE A 36 -29.64 -18.39 -0.46
C PHE A 36 -28.74 -18.06 0.74
N ASP A 37 -27.63 -18.79 0.85
CA ASP A 37 -26.65 -18.57 1.92
C ASP A 37 -26.05 -17.15 1.85
N PHE A 38 -25.79 -16.57 3.03
CA PHE A 38 -25.25 -15.22 3.14
C PHE A 38 -23.86 -15.08 2.51
N LEU A 39 -22.94 -15.97 2.88
CA LEU A 39 -21.59 -16.03 2.32
C LEU A 39 -21.52 -17.10 1.24
N GLN A 40 -21.24 -16.69 0.01
CA GLN A 40 -21.13 -17.59 -1.12
C GLN A 40 -19.82 -17.33 -1.86
N SER A 41 -19.24 -18.38 -2.44
CA SER A 41 -18.01 -18.28 -3.21
C SER A 41 -18.04 -19.16 -4.45
N SER A 42 -17.58 -18.61 -5.58
CA SER A 42 -17.43 -19.34 -6.84
C SER A 42 -16.05 -19.10 -7.44
N HIS A 43 -15.44 -20.14 -8.00
CA HIS A 43 -14.26 -19.99 -8.84
C HIS A 43 -14.71 -19.53 -10.22
N ILE A 44 -14.25 -18.36 -10.65
CA ILE A 44 -14.60 -17.80 -11.96
C ILE A 44 -13.34 -17.21 -12.63
N PRO A 45 -13.16 -17.43 -13.94
CA PRO A 45 -12.10 -16.76 -14.68
C PRO A 45 -12.40 -15.27 -14.85
N PHE A 46 -11.37 -14.44 -14.70
CA PHE A 46 -11.45 -13.00 -14.90
C PHE A 46 -10.48 -12.53 -15.99
N VAL A 47 -10.92 -11.51 -16.73
CA VAL A 47 -10.07 -10.65 -17.53
C VAL A 47 -9.78 -9.40 -16.69
N LEU A 48 -8.52 -8.99 -16.62
CA LEU A 48 -8.09 -7.75 -15.97
C LEU A 48 -7.86 -6.67 -17.03
N ASP A 49 -8.70 -5.64 -17.00
CA ASP A 49 -8.56 -4.46 -17.85
C ASP A 49 -7.82 -3.35 -17.10
N VAL A 50 -6.86 -2.77 -17.79
CA VAL A 50 -6.04 -1.64 -17.34
C VAL A 50 -5.90 -0.71 -18.54
N GLU A 51 -6.13 0.60 -18.34
CA GLU A 51 -6.00 1.62 -19.37
C GLU A 51 -4.53 1.97 -19.62
N ASP A 52 -3.73 2.12 -18.55
CA ASP A 52 -2.30 2.39 -18.62
C ASP A 52 -1.48 1.33 -17.86
N GLU A 53 -0.86 0.42 -18.62
CA GLU A 53 0.03 -0.61 -18.10
C GLU A 53 1.26 -0.04 -17.37
N SER A 54 1.67 1.18 -17.70
CA SER A 54 2.80 1.86 -17.05
C SER A 54 2.40 2.58 -15.75
N SER A 55 1.11 2.75 -15.50
CA SER A 55 0.60 3.40 -14.29
C SER A 55 0.94 2.58 -13.05
N GLU A 56 1.60 3.25 -12.10
CA GLU A 56 1.95 2.66 -10.80
C GLU A 56 0.79 2.68 -9.80
N THR A 57 -0.34 3.32 -10.11
CA THR A 57 -1.44 3.56 -9.16
C THR A 57 -2.80 3.03 -9.62
N GLU A 58 -3.00 2.86 -10.93
CA GLU A 58 -4.26 2.35 -11.45
C GLU A 58 -4.44 0.89 -10.99
N LEU A 59 -5.62 0.53 -10.46
CA LEU A 59 -5.87 -0.86 -10.05
C LEU A 59 -6.44 -1.71 -11.20
N GLY A 60 -7.28 -1.10 -12.04
CA GLY A 60 -7.97 -1.75 -13.15
C GLY A 60 -9.37 -2.25 -12.80
N LYS A 61 -9.98 -2.97 -13.74
CA LYS A 61 -11.30 -3.61 -13.57
C LYS A 61 -11.22 -5.10 -13.90
N LEU A 62 -12.02 -5.91 -13.22
CA LEU A 62 -12.14 -7.34 -13.53
C LEU A 62 -13.46 -7.63 -14.22
N ARG A 63 -13.44 -8.32 -15.36
CA ARG A 63 -14.65 -8.81 -16.02
C ARG A 63 -14.71 -10.33 -16.01
N GLY A 64 -15.84 -10.85 -15.51
CA GLY A 64 -16.13 -12.28 -15.43
C GLY A 64 -17.58 -12.58 -15.84
N HIS A 65 -17.94 -13.85 -15.78
CA HIS A 65 -19.33 -14.28 -15.88
C HIS A 65 -19.59 -15.48 -14.96
N LEU A 66 -20.86 -15.68 -14.61
CA LEU A 66 -21.34 -16.83 -13.84
C LEU A 66 -22.53 -17.47 -14.54
N ALA A 67 -22.70 -18.77 -14.35
CA ALA A 67 -23.93 -19.45 -14.74
C ALA A 67 -25.12 -18.84 -13.99
N ARG A 68 -26.18 -18.46 -14.70
CA ARG A 68 -27.40 -17.88 -14.10
C ARG A 68 -28.06 -18.80 -13.07
N VAL A 69 -27.86 -20.11 -13.22
CA VAL A 69 -28.38 -21.13 -12.29
C VAL A 69 -27.59 -21.20 -10.97
N ASN A 70 -26.40 -20.62 -10.90
CA ASN A 70 -25.57 -20.59 -9.69
C ASN A 70 -26.33 -19.86 -8.56
N PRO A 71 -26.45 -20.45 -7.36
CA PRO A 71 -27.05 -19.79 -6.20
C PRO A 71 -26.51 -18.38 -5.92
N GLN A 72 -25.21 -18.16 -6.11
CA GLN A 72 -24.58 -16.86 -5.93
C GLN A 72 -25.09 -15.83 -6.94
N SER A 73 -25.28 -16.26 -8.19
CA SER A 73 -25.90 -15.43 -9.24
C SER A 73 -27.35 -15.10 -8.92
N LYS A 74 -28.12 -16.07 -8.41
CA LYS A 74 -29.52 -15.85 -8.04
C LYS A 74 -29.64 -14.87 -6.87
N ALA A 75 -28.78 -15.00 -5.85
CA ALA A 75 -28.74 -14.06 -4.73
C ALA A 75 -28.40 -12.63 -5.17
N MET A 76 -27.43 -12.47 -6.09
CA MET A 76 -27.12 -11.16 -6.69
C MET A 76 -28.32 -10.58 -7.45
N ILE A 77 -28.99 -11.37 -8.29
CA ILE A 77 -30.16 -10.92 -9.06
C ILE A 77 -31.32 -10.54 -8.14
N GLU A 78 -31.60 -11.34 -7.11
CA GLU A 78 -32.64 -11.09 -6.11
C GLU A 78 -32.39 -9.77 -5.39
N SER A 79 -31.19 -9.59 -4.83
CA SER A 79 -30.79 -8.36 -4.13
C SER A 79 -30.92 -7.12 -5.03
N LEU A 80 -30.51 -7.20 -6.29
CA LEU A 80 -30.62 -6.08 -7.23
C LEU A 80 -32.06 -5.81 -7.68
N SER A 81 -32.88 -6.86 -7.80
CA SER A 81 -34.30 -6.72 -8.17
C SER A 81 -35.10 -6.05 -7.06
N GLU A 82 -34.73 -6.28 -5.80
CA GLU A 82 -35.30 -5.60 -4.64
C GLU A 82 -34.78 -4.16 -4.48
N ASN A 83 -33.62 -3.85 -5.06
CA ASN A 83 -32.95 -2.55 -4.94
C ASN A 83 -32.66 -1.91 -6.32
N PRO A 84 -33.69 -1.60 -7.12
CA PRO A 84 -33.52 -1.12 -8.50
C PRO A 84 -32.78 0.24 -8.60
N HIS A 85 -32.77 1.02 -7.51
CA HIS A 85 -32.07 2.30 -7.43
C HIS A 85 -30.54 2.16 -7.45
N LEU A 86 -29.99 0.96 -7.24
CA LEU A 86 -28.56 0.69 -7.24
C LEU A 86 -27.95 0.52 -8.64
N ASN A 87 -28.73 0.65 -9.72
CA ASN A 87 -28.25 0.53 -11.11
C ASN A 87 -27.40 -0.73 -11.35
N ASN A 88 -27.89 -1.87 -10.85
CA ASN A 88 -27.25 -3.18 -10.93
C ASN A 88 -25.89 -3.29 -10.21
N VAL A 89 -25.55 -2.38 -9.30
CA VAL A 89 -24.35 -2.45 -8.47
C VAL A 89 -24.68 -3.09 -7.11
N ILE A 90 -23.96 -4.13 -6.72
CA ILE A 90 -24.09 -4.75 -5.40
C ILE A 90 -23.68 -3.74 -4.34
N GLU A 91 -24.51 -3.60 -3.30
CA GLU A 91 -24.32 -2.62 -2.24
C GLU A 91 -23.09 -2.94 -1.36
N GLN A 92 -22.79 -4.21 -1.13
CA GLN A 92 -21.64 -4.64 -0.35
C GLN A 92 -20.40 -4.80 -1.23
N ASP A 93 -19.23 -4.58 -0.64
CA ASP A 93 -17.97 -4.89 -1.31
C ASP A 93 -17.83 -6.40 -1.52
N VAL A 94 -17.24 -6.77 -2.66
CA VAL A 94 -16.88 -8.16 -2.96
C VAL A 94 -15.39 -8.37 -2.77
N ILE A 95 -14.99 -9.61 -2.52
CA ILE A 95 -13.59 -10.02 -2.43
C ILE A 95 -13.30 -11.07 -3.50
N ILE A 96 -12.15 -10.92 -4.17
CA ILE A 96 -11.62 -11.91 -5.11
C ILE A 96 -10.21 -12.30 -4.65
N ILE A 97 -9.94 -13.61 -4.61
CA ILE A 97 -8.61 -14.13 -4.31
C ILE A 97 -8.06 -14.89 -5.52
N PHE A 98 -6.91 -14.45 -6.01
CA PHE A 98 -6.13 -15.12 -7.05
C PHE A 98 -4.93 -15.81 -6.40
N ASN A 99 -4.84 -17.13 -6.54
CA ASN A 99 -3.77 -17.93 -5.96
C ASN A 99 -2.82 -18.42 -7.04
N SER A 100 -1.52 -18.35 -6.79
CA SER A 100 -0.56 -19.07 -7.60
C SER A 100 -0.69 -20.58 -7.33
N PRO A 101 -0.63 -21.45 -8.35
CA PRO A 101 -0.54 -22.89 -8.15
C PRO A 101 0.81 -23.30 -7.54
N ILE A 102 1.83 -22.43 -7.61
CA ILE A 102 3.15 -22.66 -7.03
C ILE A 102 3.10 -22.35 -5.53
N GLN A 103 2.82 -23.40 -4.75
CA GLN A 103 2.91 -23.40 -3.30
C GLN A 103 3.64 -24.65 -2.83
N HIS A 104 4.23 -24.61 -1.64
CA HIS A 104 4.80 -25.80 -1.02
C HIS A 104 5.03 -25.64 0.49
N TYR A 105 4.92 -26.75 1.22
CA TYR A 105 5.42 -26.87 2.59
C TYR A 105 6.95 -26.74 2.63
N VAL A 106 7.47 -25.90 3.52
CA VAL A 106 8.90 -25.72 3.80
C VAL A 106 9.23 -26.43 5.11
N THR A 107 10.04 -27.49 5.00
CA THR A 107 10.53 -28.21 6.18
C THR A 107 11.65 -27.44 6.87
N PRO A 108 11.72 -27.44 8.22
CA PRO A 108 12.86 -26.87 8.94
C PRO A 108 14.20 -27.51 8.58
N LYS A 109 14.20 -28.73 8.00
CA LYS A 109 15.42 -29.40 7.54
C LYS A 109 16.12 -28.65 6.41
N PHE A 110 15.45 -27.73 5.72
CA PHE A 110 16.05 -26.92 4.67
C PHE A 110 16.85 -25.72 5.21
N TYR A 111 16.67 -25.32 6.46
CA TYR A 111 17.42 -24.22 7.06
C TYR A 111 18.80 -24.72 7.50
N THR A 112 19.82 -24.44 6.69
CA THR A 112 21.19 -24.94 6.87
C THR A 112 22.05 -24.08 7.78
N GLU A 113 21.61 -22.87 8.13
CA GLU A 113 22.32 -21.94 8.99
C GLU A 113 21.66 -21.85 10.37
N THR A 114 20.40 -21.42 10.45
CA THR A 114 19.77 -21.17 11.76
C THR A 114 19.51 -22.46 12.55
N LYS A 115 19.17 -23.57 11.88
CA LYS A 115 18.85 -24.84 12.53
C LYS A 115 20.06 -25.46 13.27
N PRO A 116 21.23 -25.68 12.65
CA PRO A 116 22.38 -26.23 13.39
C PRO A 116 22.91 -25.27 14.45
N THR A 117 22.78 -23.96 14.26
CA THR A 117 23.33 -22.98 15.21
C THR A 117 22.44 -22.75 16.43
N THR A 118 21.12 -22.62 16.25
CA THR A 118 20.21 -22.24 17.35
C THR A 118 19.06 -23.22 17.56
N GLY A 119 18.72 -24.03 16.56
CA GLY A 119 17.52 -24.87 16.56
C GLY A 119 16.19 -24.12 16.51
N LYS A 120 16.18 -22.78 16.55
CA LYS A 120 14.98 -21.94 16.63
C LYS A 120 14.35 -21.74 15.25
N VAL A 121 13.83 -22.82 14.68
CA VAL A 121 13.17 -22.83 13.37
C VAL A 121 11.84 -23.57 13.42
N VAL A 122 10.88 -23.12 12.62
CA VAL A 122 9.52 -23.69 12.55
C VAL A 122 9.14 -24.06 11.12
N PRO A 123 8.29 -25.08 10.92
CA PRO A 123 7.77 -25.41 9.60
C PRO A 123 6.86 -24.30 9.07
N THR A 124 6.78 -24.15 7.76
CA THR A 124 5.88 -23.15 7.16
C THR A 124 5.44 -23.52 5.75
N TRP A 125 4.68 -22.63 5.10
CA TRP A 125 4.31 -22.75 3.69
C TRP A 125 4.80 -21.53 2.92
N ASN A 126 5.37 -21.79 1.74
CA ASN A 126 5.60 -20.77 0.73
C ASN A 126 4.45 -20.78 -0.27
N TYR A 127 3.96 -19.60 -0.63
CA TYR A 127 2.85 -19.39 -1.56
C TYR A 127 2.81 -17.93 -2.04
N ALA A 128 2.13 -17.70 -3.15
CA ALA A 128 1.81 -16.37 -3.65
C ALA A 128 0.30 -16.22 -3.88
N ALA A 129 -0.26 -15.07 -3.50
CA ALA A 129 -1.66 -14.74 -3.72
C ALA A 129 -1.87 -13.23 -3.87
N VAL A 130 -2.89 -12.85 -4.63
CA VAL A 130 -3.41 -11.48 -4.71
C VAL A 130 -4.84 -11.47 -4.22
N GLN A 131 -5.15 -10.52 -3.34
CA GLN A 131 -6.48 -10.26 -2.86
C GLN A 131 -6.95 -8.91 -3.42
N VAL A 132 -8.16 -8.91 -3.96
CA VAL A 132 -8.85 -7.76 -4.50
C VAL A 132 -10.13 -7.53 -3.70
N TYR A 133 -10.40 -6.26 -3.38
CA TYR A 133 -11.72 -5.80 -3.00
C TYR A 133 -12.26 -4.88 -4.10
N GLY A 134 -13.57 -4.87 -4.29
CA GLY A 134 -14.17 -4.02 -5.30
C GLY A 134 -15.69 -3.95 -5.24
N ARG A 135 -16.24 -3.12 -6.13
CA ARG A 135 -17.68 -2.92 -6.33
C ARG A 135 -18.12 -3.73 -7.53
N ALA A 136 -19.13 -4.59 -7.34
CA ALA A 136 -19.62 -5.46 -8.41
C ALA A 136 -20.82 -4.86 -9.13
N LYS A 137 -20.69 -4.58 -10.43
CA LYS A 137 -21.83 -4.32 -11.32
C LYS A 137 -22.21 -5.62 -12.04
N VAL A 138 -23.49 -5.97 -12.02
CA VAL A 138 -23.99 -7.23 -12.56
C VAL A 138 -24.82 -6.99 -13.83
N TYR A 139 -24.48 -7.71 -14.89
CA TYR A 139 -25.15 -7.66 -16.19
C TYR A 139 -26.03 -8.90 -16.36
N TYR A 140 -27.30 -8.82 -15.97
CA TYR A 140 -28.19 -9.99 -15.89
C TYR A 140 -29.47 -9.90 -16.70
N ASP A 141 -29.82 -8.75 -17.28
CA ASP A 141 -30.98 -8.67 -18.16
C ASP A 141 -30.65 -9.21 -19.55
N SER A 142 -31.13 -10.42 -19.84
CA SER A 142 -30.91 -11.10 -21.12
C SER A 142 -31.52 -10.39 -22.35
N LYS A 143 -32.39 -9.40 -22.13
CA LYS A 143 -32.99 -8.58 -23.20
C LYS A 143 -32.26 -7.25 -23.39
N SER A 144 -31.35 -6.90 -22.48
CA SER A 144 -30.59 -5.65 -22.54
C SER A 144 -29.42 -5.77 -23.52
N GLU A 145 -29.33 -4.81 -24.43
CA GLU A 145 -28.22 -4.66 -25.36
C GLU A 145 -26.88 -4.47 -24.61
N GLU A 146 -26.88 -3.70 -23.51
CA GLU A 146 -25.70 -3.50 -22.67
C GLU A 146 -25.18 -4.82 -22.11
N THR A 147 -26.08 -5.71 -21.66
CA THR A 147 -25.69 -7.04 -21.15
C THR A 147 -25.14 -7.92 -22.26
N SER A 148 -25.74 -7.89 -23.46
CA SER A 148 -25.24 -8.68 -24.60
C SER A 148 -23.86 -8.21 -25.07
N GLN A 149 -23.65 -6.89 -25.16
CA GLN A 149 -22.35 -6.31 -25.52
C GLN A 149 -21.28 -6.62 -24.48
N PHE A 150 -21.59 -6.45 -23.19
CA PHE A 150 -20.69 -6.80 -22.10
C PHE A 150 -20.27 -8.27 -22.17
N LEU A 151 -21.24 -9.20 -22.26
CA LEU A 151 -20.96 -10.64 -22.31
C LEU A 151 -20.18 -11.02 -23.56
N THR A 152 -20.50 -10.45 -24.73
CA THR A 152 -19.77 -10.73 -25.97
C THR A 152 -18.31 -10.33 -25.87
N GLN A 153 -18.04 -9.11 -25.39
CA GLN A 153 -16.68 -8.62 -25.18
C GLN A 153 -15.94 -9.46 -24.13
N GLN A 154 -16.58 -9.72 -23.00
CA GLN A 154 -15.99 -10.48 -21.89
C GLN A 154 -15.61 -11.91 -22.31
N ILE A 155 -16.51 -12.62 -23.00
CA ILE A 155 -16.24 -13.99 -23.46
C ILE A 155 -15.13 -13.99 -24.51
N SER A 156 -15.19 -13.07 -25.49
CA SER A 156 -14.17 -12.96 -26.53
C SER A 156 -12.77 -12.71 -25.95
N ASP A 157 -12.66 -11.78 -25.00
CA ASP A 157 -11.39 -11.46 -24.35
C ASP A 157 -10.88 -12.59 -23.46
N LEU A 158 -11.77 -13.24 -22.71
CA LEU A 158 -11.40 -14.36 -21.86
C LEU A 158 -10.94 -15.56 -22.69
N SER A 159 -11.65 -15.89 -23.78
CA SER A 159 -11.24 -16.94 -24.71
C SER A 159 -9.89 -16.62 -25.33
N ARG A 160 -9.68 -15.41 -25.85
CA ARG A 160 -8.40 -15.00 -26.42
C ARG A 160 -7.27 -15.09 -25.39
N HIS A 161 -7.49 -14.65 -24.16
CA HIS A 161 -6.51 -14.76 -23.07
C HIS A 161 -6.17 -16.22 -22.78
N ALA A 162 -7.16 -17.09 -22.64
CA ALA A 162 -6.95 -18.51 -22.36
C ALA A 162 -6.22 -19.22 -23.53
N GLU A 163 -6.68 -19.03 -24.76
CA GLU A 163 -6.10 -19.65 -25.96
C GLU A 163 -4.65 -19.20 -26.16
N THR A 164 -4.35 -17.90 -25.98
CA THR A 164 -2.99 -17.38 -26.25
C THR A 164 -2.05 -17.51 -25.06
N GLN A 165 -2.45 -17.10 -23.84
CA GLN A 165 -1.56 -17.02 -22.69
C GLN A 165 -1.47 -18.33 -21.91
N VAL A 166 -2.57 -19.11 -21.86
CA VAL A 166 -2.60 -20.37 -21.11
C VAL A 166 -2.26 -21.55 -22.03
N MET A 167 -2.85 -21.62 -23.22
CA MET A 167 -2.62 -22.72 -24.16
C MET A 167 -1.45 -22.47 -25.13
N GLY A 168 -1.05 -21.21 -25.35
CA GLY A 168 0.04 -20.88 -26.28
C GLY A 168 -0.36 -20.95 -27.76
N PHE A 169 -1.65 -20.93 -28.07
CA PHE A 169 -2.17 -21.04 -29.43
C PHE A 169 -2.12 -19.66 -30.10
N THR A 170 -1.03 -19.40 -30.81
CA THR A 170 -0.76 -18.10 -31.45
C THR A 170 -0.57 -18.21 -32.97
N GLY A 171 -0.74 -19.40 -33.55
CA GLY A 171 -0.40 -19.71 -34.93
C GLY A 171 1.11 -19.88 -35.16
N GLY A 172 1.51 -20.07 -36.42
CA GLY A 172 2.89 -20.42 -36.79
C GLY A 172 3.15 -21.91 -36.55
N ASP A 173 4.16 -22.23 -35.72
CA ASP A 173 4.43 -23.61 -35.29
C ASP A 173 3.42 -24.10 -34.22
N ASN A 174 2.65 -23.19 -33.63
CA ASN A 174 1.59 -23.50 -32.68
C ASN A 174 0.21 -23.59 -33.37
N PRO A 175 -0.77 -24.26 -32.77
CA PRO A 175 -2.17 -24.18 -33.20
C PRO A 175 -2.66 -22.73 -33.26
N VAL A 176 -3.63 -22.48 -34.15
CA VAL A 176 -4.35 -21.20 -34.23
C VAL A 176 -5.31 -21.11 -33.06
N ASP A 177 -5.48 -19.91 -32.51
CA ASP A 177 -6.43 -19.63 -31.43
C ASP A 177 -7.87 -19.90 -31.86
N TRP A 178 -8.66 -20.52 -30.98
CA TRP A 178 -10.11 -20.54 -31.16
C TRP A 178 -10.70 -19.17 -30.87
N LYS A 179 -11.57 -18.69 -31.76
CA LYS A 179 -12.26 -17.40 -31.62
C LYS A 179 -13.73 -17.61 -31.35
N LEU A 180 -14.33 -16.67 -30.63
CA LEU A 180 -15.76 -16.69 -30.36
C LEU A 180 -16.60 -16.80 -31.66
N THR A 181 -16.16 -16.13 -32.72
CA THR A 181 -16.77 -16.15 -34.06
C THR A 181 -16.68 -17.49 -34.78
N ASP A 182 -15.92 -18.46 -34.28
CA ASP A 182 -15.87 -19.81 -34.84
C ASP A 182 -17.11 -20.63 -34.44
N ALA A 183 -17.85 -20.19 -33.40
CA ALA A 183 -19.15 -20.73 -33.06
C ALA A 183 -20.29 -20.01 -33.81
N PRO A 184 -21.40 -20.70 -34.13
CA PRO A 184 -22.56 -20.06 -34.77
C PRO A 184 -23.20 -18.97 -33.88
N ASP A 185 -23.53 -17.81 -34.45
CA ASP A 185 -24.11 -16.67 -33.70
C ASP A 185 -25.34 -17.05 -32.86
N ARG A 186 -26.25 -17.84 -33.44
CA ARG A 186 -27.46 -18.29 -32.74
C ARG A 186 -27.13 -19.16 -31.52
N PHE A 187 -26.05 -19.94 -31.59
CA PHE A 187 -25.58 -20.77 -30.49
C PHE A 187 -25.00 -19.90 -29.37
N ILE A 188 -24.17 -18.91 -29.72
CA ILE A 188 -23.60 -17.94 -28.77
C ILE A 188 -24.73 -17.19 -28.04
N GLN A 189 -25.68 -16.62 -28.78
CA GLN A 189 -26.81 -15.88 -28.22
C GLN A 189 -27.68 -16.73 -27.27
N LEU A 190 -27.82 -18.03 -27.57
CA LEU A 190 -28.58 -18.94 -26.71
C LEU A 190 -27.84 -19.20 -25.39
N LEU A 191 -26.52 -19.45 -25.44
CA LEU A 191 -25.71 -19.71 -24.25
C LEU A 191 -25.52 -18.45 -23.38
N GLN A 192 -25.44 -17.26 -23.99
CA GLN A 192 -25.36 -15.99 -23.25
C GLN A 192 -26.56 -15.80 -22.30
N LYS A 193 -27.75 -16.31 -22.64
CA LYS A 193 -28.93 -16.24 -21.76
C LYS A 193 -28.78 -17.06 -20.48
N SER A 194 -27.93 -18.08 -20.52
CA SER A 194 -27.67 -18.99 -19.40
C SER A 194 -26.61 -18.47 -18.42
N ILE A 195 -26.03 -17.29 -18.68
CA ILE A 195 -25.03 -16.66 -17.82
C ILE A 195 -25.46 -15.23 -17.43
N ILE A 196 -24.74 -14.67 -16.47
CA ILE A 196 -24.72 -13.25 -16.13
C ILE A 196 -23.29 -12.73 -16.22
N GLY A 197 -23.13 -11.46 -16.61
CA GLY A 197 -21.85 -10.78 -16.57
C GLY A 197 -21.61 -10.14 -15.20
N ILE A 198 -20.35 -10.02 -14.81
CA ILE A 198 -19.95 -9.28 -13.61
C ILE A 198 -18.72 -8.44 -13.92
N GLU A 199 -18.80 -7.15 -13.62
CA GLU A 199 -17.67 -6.21 -13.65
C GLU A 199 -17.34 -5.81 -12.22
N ILE A 200 -16.07 -5.90 -11.85
CA ILE A 200 -15.57 -5.47 -10.55
C ILE A 200 -14.68 -4.25 -10.77
N GLU A 201 -15.14 -3.09 -10.30
CA GLU A 201 -14.27 -1.94 -10.12
C GLU A 201 -13.39 -2.19 -8.88
N ILE A 202 -12.08 -2.30 -9.09
CA ILE A 202 -11.16 -2.62 -8.00
C ILE A 202 -10.93 -1.37 -7.15
N THR A 203 -11.31 -1.46 -5.88
CA THR A 203 -11.13 -0.38 -4.89
C THR A 203 -9.87 -0.59 -4.05
N GLN A 204 -9.44 -1.84 -3.87
CA GLN A 204 -8.23 -2.17 -3.15
C GLN A 204 -7.61 -3.46 -3.69
N MET A 205 -6.28 -3.46 -3.82
CA MET A 205 -5.50 -4.62 -4.25
C MET A 205 -4.32 -4.82 -3.30
N GLY A 206 -4.03 -6.07 -2.95
CA GLY A 206 -2.87 -6.37 -2.12
C GLY A 206 -2.34 -7.78 -2.34
N GLY A 207 -1.02 -7.91 -2.42
CA GLY A 207 -0.36 -9.19 -2.65
C GLY A 207 0.34 -9.74 -1.43
N LYS A 208 0.47 -11.07 -1.40
CA LYS A 208 1.34 -11.77 -0.47
C LYS A 208 2.21 -12.75 -1.23
N PHE A 209 3.51 -12.59 -1.11
CA PHE A 209 4.49 -13.55 -1.61
C PHE A 209 5.29 -14.03 -0.42
N LYS A 210 5.04 -15.25 0.05
CA LYS A 210 5.81 -15.87 1.11
C LYS A 210 6.76 -16.87 0.49
N MET A 211 8.03 -16.50 0.41
CA MET A 211 9.10 -17.23 -0.29
C MET A 211 10.37 -17.30 0.57
N SER A 212 10.21 -17.48 1.88
CA SER A 212 11.30 -17.52 2.87
C SER A 212 12.21 -16.28 2.90
N GLN A 213 11.76 -15.13 2.37
CA GLN A 213 12.58 -13.92 2.28
C GLN A 213 12.86 -13.24 3.62
N GLU A 214 12.23 -13.65 4.71
CA GLU A 214 12.54 -13.23 6.08
C GLU A 214 13.86 -13.84 6.58
N MET A 215 14.27 -14.98 6.01
CA MET A 215 15.44 -15.72 6.45
C MET A 215 16.75 -15.09 5.98
N GLY A 216 17.85 -15.51 6.64
CA GLY A 216 19.22 -15.22 6.21
C GLY A 216 19.55 -15.76 4.82
N MET A 217 20.69 -15.37 4.26
CA MET A 217 21.11 -15.85 2.94
C MET A 217 21.36 -17.36 2.93
N GLY A 218 22.06 -17.89 3.94
CA GLY A 218 22.37 -19.32 4.02
C GLY A 218 21.11 -20.19 4.10
N ASP A 219 20.11 -19.77 4.88
CA ASP A 219 18.84 -20.50 4.98
C ASP A 219 17.99 -20.41 3.70
N ARG A 220 18.00 -19.26 2.99
CA ARG A 220 17.34 -19.15 1.67
C ARG A 220 17.99 -20.08 0.65
N GLU A 221 19.32 -20.13 0.60
CA GLU A 221 20.03 -21.08 -0.25
C GLU A 221 19.71 -22.54 0.11
N GLY A 222 19.60 -22.83 1.41
CA GLY A 222 19.20 -24.15 1.90
C GLY A 222 17.80 -24.55 1.42
N VAL A 223 16.84 -23.62 1.44
CA VAL A 223 15.49 -23.80 0.87
C VAL A 223 15.54 -24.05 -0.63
N ILE A 224 16.31 -23.26 -1.38
CA ILE A 224 16.45 -23.39 -2.85
C ILE A 224 17.04 -24.75 -3.20
N LYS A 225 18.15 -25.14 -2.56
CA LYS A 225 18.82 -26.43 -2.73
C LYS A 225 17.91 -27.58 -2.32
N GLY A 226 17.21 -27.44 -1.19
CA GLY A 226 16.25 -28.43 -0.68
C GLY A 226 15.17 -28.75 -1.69
N PHE A 227 14.53 -27.72 -2.26
CA PHE A 227 13.51 -27.90 -3.29
C PHE A 227 14.08 -28.43 -4.62
N SER A 228 15.26 -27.97 -5.05
CA SER A 228 15.87 -28.41 -6.32
C SER A 228 16.19 -29.91 -6.37
N ARG A 229 16.39 -30.53 -5.19
CA ARG A 229 16.68 -31.97 -5.04
C ARG A 229 15.42 -32.83 -5.04
N LEU A 230 14.24 -32.23 -4.92
CA LEU A 230 12.99 -32.98 -5.01
C LEU A 230 12.67 -33.25 -6.48
N GLU A 231 12.24 -34.49 -6.76
CA GLU A 231 11.87 -34.93 -8.10
C GLU A 231 10.42 -34.54 -8.47
N SER A 232 10.01 -33.31 -8.15
CA SER A 232 8.70 -32.80 -8.53
C SER A 232 8.82 -31.45 -9.24
N GLU A 233 8.04 -31.25 -10.30
CA GLU A 233 7.99 -29.98 -11.03
C GLU A 233 7.59 -28.83 -10.11
N ARG A 234 6.57 -29.02 -9.27
CA ARG A 234 6.15 -28.03 -8.27
C ARG A 234 7.28 -27.60 -7.34
N ALA A 235 8.12 -28.53 -6.90
CA ALA A 235 9.27 -28.18 -6.06
C ALA A 235 10.33 -27.41 -6.86
N LYS A 236 10.61 -27.81 -8.11
CA LYS A 236 11.55 -27.07 -8.98
C LYS A 236 11.07 -25.65 -9.25
N ASP A 237 9.77 -25.45 -9.48
CA ASP A 237 9.21 -24.11 -9.69
C ASP A 237 9.22 -23.28 -8.41
N MET A 238 8.93 -23.89 -7.26
CA MET A 238 9.11 -23.25 -5.97
C MET A 238 10.57 -22.84 -5.73
N SER A 239 11.54 -23.70 -6.08
CA SER A 239 12.98 -23.39 -5.99
C SER A 239 13.34 -22.15 -6.80
N LYS A 240 12.90 -22.08 -8.07
CA LYS A 240 13.12 -20.91 -8.95
C LYS A 240 12.47 -19.65 -8.37
N LEU A 241 11.26 -19.74 -7.84
CA LEU A 241 10.54 -18.59 -7.30
C LEU A 241 11.18 -18.05 -6.01
N VAL A 242 11.63 -18.94 -5.12
CA VAL A 242 12.41 -18.56 -3.93
C VAL A 242 13.72 -17.90 -4.33
N GLN A 243 14.44 -18.45 -5.32
CA GLN A 243 15.67 -17.85 -5.85
C GLN A 243 15.40 -16.43 -6.39
N PHE A 244 14.43 -16.29 -7.29
CA PHE A 244 14.06 -14.99 -7.87
C PHE A 244 13.73 -13.94 -6.81
N ARG A 245 12.91 -14.30 -5.81
CA ARG A 245 12.55 -13.39 -4.71
C ARG A 245 13.73 -13.09 -3.78
N SER A 246 14.62 -14.05 -3.58
CA SER A 246 15.86 -13.85 -2.82
C SER A 246 16.77 -12.83 -3.50
N ASP A 247 16.93 -12.93 -4.82
CA ASP A 247 17.77 -12.03 -5.62
C ASP A 247 17.19 -10.61 -5.64
N LEU A 248 15.86 -10.47 -5.80
CA LEU A 248 15.19 -9.18 -5.68
C LEU A 248 15.41 -8.51 -4.32
N LYS A 249 15.40 -9.29 -3.23
CA LYS A 249 15.68 -8.76 -1.89
C LYS A 249 17.11 -8.23 -1.78
N GLU A 250 18.10 -8.96 -2.31
CA GLU A 250 19.49 -8.51 -2.28
C GLU A 250 19.72 -7.29 -3.19
N ALA A 251 19.10 -7.26 -4.38
CA ALA A 251 19.16 -6.10 -5.28
C ALA A 251 18.62 -4.83 -4.60
N LYS A 252 17.43 -4.91 -3.96
CA LYS A 252 16.85 -3.79 -3.19
C LYS A 252 17.77 -3.34 -2.04
N LYS A 253 18.44 -4.28 -1.37
CA LYS A 253 19.40 -3.98 -0.30
C LYS A 253 20.65 -3.27 -0.82
N VAL A 254 21.17 -3.67 -1.98
CA VAL A 254 22.31 -3.01 -2.64
C VAL A 254 21.93 -1.60 -3.08
N GLN A 255 20.77 -1.44 -3.72
CA GLN A 255 20.26 -0.14 -4.16
C GLN A 255 20.09 0.83 -2.99
N LYS A 256 19.50 0.37 -1.87
CA LYS A 256 19.37 1.17 -0.65
C LYS A 256 20.72 1.60 -0.06
N ARG A 257 21.74 0.73 -0.11
CA ARG A 257 23.11 1.06 0.35
C ARG A 257 23.79 2.07 -0.59
N GLN A 258 23.61 1.92 -1.89
CA GLN A 258 24.14 2.87 -2.88
C GLN A 258 23.50 4.25 -2.69
N LEU A 259 22.17 4.31 -2.57
CA LEU A 259 21.44 5.56 -2.31
C LEU A 259 21.91 6.22 -1.01
N ALA A 260 22.04 5.46 0.09
CA ALA A 260 22.57 5.99 1.35
C ALA A 260 24.02 6.51 1.22
N THR A 261 24.85 5.87 0.38
CA THR A 261 26.21 6.31 0.10
C THR A 261 26.24 7.61 -0.71
N ILE A 262 25.33 7.77 -1.67
CA ILE A 262 25.19 9.00 -2.46
C ILE A 262 24.72 10.15 -1.57
N LEU A 263 23.67 9.93 -0.78
CA LEU A 263 23.12 10.95 0.13
C LEU A 263 24.14 11.39 1.19
N SER A 264 24.93 10.46 1.75
CA SER A 264 25.99 10.81 2.72
C SER A 264 27.20 11.54 2.11
N ARG A 265 27.39 11.52 0.79
CA ARG A 265 28.43 12.29 0.09
C ARG A 265 28.00 13.73 -0.19
N GLN A 266 26.71 13.99 -0.38
CA GLN A 266 26.19 15.34 -0.61
C GLN A 266 26.22 16.23 0.64
N ASP A 267 26.29 15.64 1.83
CA ASP A 267 26.38 16.34 3.12
C ASP A 267 27.83 16.67 3.57
N LYS A 268 28.87 16.35 2.78
CA LYS A 268 30.26 16.67 3.13
C LYS A 268 30.67 18.01 2.51
N PRO A 269 30.98 19.06 3.31
CA PRO A 269 31.55 20.29 2.75
C PRO A 269 32.90 19.98 2.07
N PRO A 270 33.26 20.68 0.99
CA PRO A 270 34.50 20.42 0.28
C PRO A 270 35.69 20.58 1.22
N SER A 271 36.62 19.61 1.16
CA SER A 271 37.85 19.62 1.97
C SER A 271 38.64 20.90 1.72
N PRO A 272 39.12 21.60 2.75
CA PRO A 272 39.93 22.78 2.57
C PRO A 272 41.37 22.34 2.33
N ASP A 273 41.77 22.05 1.08
CA ASP A 273 43.17 22.33 0.75
C ASP A 273 43.51 22.41 -0.74
N LYS A 274 44.48 23.29 -1.01
CA LYS A 274 45.13 23.64 -2.27
C LYS A 274 44.39 24.61 -3.18
N ARG A 275 44.29 25.86 -2.71
CA ARG A 275 44.09 27.02 -3.58
C ARG A 275 45.45 27.38 -4.24
N PRO A 276 45.59 27.41 -5.58
CA PRO A 276 46.72 28.08 -6.22
C PRO A 276 46.63 29.58 -5.91
N GLU A 277 47.78 30.24 -5.68
CA GLU A 277 47.84 31.67 -5.39
C GLU A 277 47.15 32.52 -6.48
N PRO A 278 46.39 33.57 -6.12
CA PRO A 278 45.71 34.40 -7.09
C PRO A 278 46.66 35.43 -7.71
N THR A 279 46.76 35.43 -9.03
CA THR A 279 47.31 36.55 -9.82
C THR A 279 46.36 37.75 -9.71
N PRO A 280 46.85 38.99 -9.52
CA PRO A 280 45.97 40.13 -9.29
C PRO A 280 45.39 40.66 -10.60
N LEU A 281 44.07 40.79 -10.66
CA LEU A 281 43.37 41.60 -11.67
C LEU A 281 42.57 42.73 -11.00
N GLN A 282 42.63 43.86 -11.70
CA GLN A 282 42.22 45.21 -11.35
C GLN A 282 40.69 45.39 -11.18
N PRO A 283 40.26 46.49 -10.52
CA PRO A 283 38.93 46.62 -9.95
C PRO A 283 37.92 47.02 -11.02
N ASN A 284 36.77 46.35 -11.04
CA ASN A 284 35.54 46.94 -11.54
C ASN A 284 34.38 46.61 -10.63
N GLU A 285 33.59 47.65 -10.40
CA GLU A 285 32.54 47.77 -9.41
C GLU A 285 31.39 46.79 -9.67
N THR A 286 30.97 46.04 -8.66
CA THR A 286 29.54 45.78 -8.46
C THR A 286 29.22 45.52 -6.99
N LYS A 287 28.36 46.39 -6.47
CA LYS A 287 27.70 46.46 -5.16
C LYS A 287 27.79 45.19 -4.28
N ASN A 288 28.49 45.34 -3.16
CA ASN A 288 28.32 44.51 -1.97
C ASN A 288 26.90 44.70 -1.39
N VAL A 289 26.11 43.64 -1.37
CA VAL A 289 25.09 43.44 -0.34
C VAL A 289 25.66 42.43 0.65
N ASN A 290 26.14 42.96 1.78
CA ASN A 290 26.74 42.18 2.85
C ASN A 290 25.60 41.69 3.77
N ILE A 291 25.21 40.41 3.67
CA ILE A 291 24.27 39.82 4.63
C ILE A 291 25.08 39.21 5.78
N ASN A 292 25.08 39.90 6.91
CA ASN A 292 25.76 39.53 8.14
C ASN A 292 24.94 38.47 8.91
N PHE A 293 25.35 37.20 8.85
CA PHE A 293 24.71 36.09 9.57
C PHE A 293 25.17 35.97 11.02
N LYS A 294 24.98 37.03 11.83
CA LYS A 294 25.32 36.94 13.26
C LYS A 294 24.17 36.95 14.25
N ASN A 295 22.92 37.15 13.84
CA ASN A 295 21.78 37.04 14.77
C ASN A 295 20.50 36.59 14.05
N VAL A 296 20.23 35.27 14.02
CA VAL A 296 18.92 34.75 13.58
C VAL A 296 18.36 33.78 14.64
N ASN A 297 17.15 34.11 15.08
CA ASN A 297 16.32 33.48 16.11
C ASN A 297 16.12 31.96 15.87
N PRO A 298 16.18 31.08 16.90
CA PRO A 298 16.14 29.61 16.71
C PRO A 298 14.88 29.05 16.04
N GLN A 299 13.79 29.82 15.96
CA GLN A 299 12.53 29.40 15.33
C GLN A 299 12.52 29.47 13.79
N GLN A 300 13.58 29.99 13.14
CA GLN A 300 13.71 30.04 11.67
C GLN A 300 14.60 28.94 11.04
N LYS A 301 14.92 27.88 11.79
CA LYS A 301 15.80 26.79 11.32
C LYS A 301 15.09 25.62 10.63
N SER A 302 13.75 25.57 10.62
CA SER A 302 13.04 24.55 9.84
C SER A 302 12.92 24.98 8.38
N LEU A 303 13.61 24.29 7.46
CA LEU A 303 13.52 24.51 6.01
C LEU A 303 12.09 24.31 5.47
N ILE A 304 11.26 23.50 6.15
CA ILE A 304 9.86 23.25 5.78
C ILE A 304 9.03 24.52 5.83
N CYS A 305 9.29 25.41 6.79
CA CYS A 305 8.56 26.68 6.93
C CYS A 305 8.88 27.69 5.82
N ARG A 306 9.88 27.42 4.97
CA ARG A 306 10.28 28.25 3.83
C ARG A 306 9.67 27.79 2.50
N LEU A 307 8.97 26.65 2.49
CA LEU A 307 8.29 26.13 1.30
C LEU A 307 6.92 26.84 1.10
N PRO A 308 6.45 26.95 -0.16
CA PRO A 308 5.12 27.46 -0.47
C PRO A 308 4.02 26.72 0.32
N PRO A 309 2.95 27.43 0.75
CA PRO A 309 1.88 26.86 1.57
C PRO A 309 1.28 25.56 1.01
N GLU A 310 1.15 25.48 -0.31
CA GLU A 310 0.54 24.36 -1.03
C GLU A 310 1.42 23.10 -0.93
N ILE A 311 2.74 23.28 -1.04
CA ILE A 311 3.73 22.20 -0.90
C ILE A 311 3.81 21.74 0.55
N ARG A 312 3.74 22.67 1.50
CA ARG A 312 3.68 22.33 2.93
C ARG A 312 2.46 21.46 3.23
N SER A 313 1.27 21.87 2.79
CA SER A 313 0.03 21.12 3.02
C SER A 313 0.09 19.71 2.44
N TYR A 314 0.71 19.54 1.28
CA TYR A 314 0.90 18.24 0.65
C TYR A 314 1.87 17.33 1.44
N ILE A 315 2.98 17.89 1.93
CA ILE A 315 3.94 17.18 2.78
C ILE A 315 3.29 16.76 4.10
N TYR A 316 2.47 17.63 4.70
CA TYR A 316 1.73 17.32 5.93
C TYR A 316 0.69 16.22 5.73
N LEU A 317 -0.04 16.22 4.61
CA LEU A 317 -1.00 15.16 4.26
C LEU A 317 -0.34 13.79 4.11
N ILE A 318 0.84 13.73 3.48
CA ILE A 318 1.61 12.49 3.32
C ILE A 318 2.12 11.99 4.68
N LEU A 319 2.69 12.88 5.49
CA LEU A 319 3.15 12.57 6.84
C LEU A 319 2.02 12.03 7.74
N TRP A 320 0.82 12.61 7.62
CA TRP A 320 -0.36 12.17 8.39
C TRP A 320 -0.86 10.79 7.96
N LYS A 321 -0.87 10.53 6.65
CA LYS A 321 -1.28 9.24 6.08
C LYS A 321 -0.30 8.12 6.43
N GLU A 322 1.00 8.38 6.39
CA GLU A 322 2.03 7.38 6.74
C GLU A 322 2.12 7.10 8.24
N ALA A 323 1.80 8.07 9.09
CA ALA A 323 1.72 7.87 10.54
C ALA A 323 0.49 7.04 10.97
N GLY A 324 -0.39 6.65 10.03
CA GLY A 324 -1.58 5.83 10.32
C GLY A 324 -2.68 6.56 11.08
N LEU A 325 -2.64 7.89 11.12
CA LEU A 325 -3.64 8.75 11.75
C LEU A 325 -4.70 9.10 10.70
N THR A 326 -5.61 8.18 10.40
CA THR A 326 -6.73 8.45 9.51
C THR A 326 -7.96 8.82 10.32
N GLN A 327 -8.32 10.11 10.37
CA GLN A 327 -9.71 10.56 10.31
C GLN A 327 -9.83 12.06 9.98
N HIS A 328 -10.62 12.33 8.93
CA HIS A 328 -11.20 13.58 8.44
C HIS A 328 -10.30 14.82 8.25
N VAL A 329 -9.78 14.99 7.03
CA VAL A 329 -9.47 16.32 6.50
C VAL A 329 -10.64 16.73 5.62
N ASN A 330 -11.47 17.66 6.09
CA ASN A 330 -12.51 18.27 5.27
C ASN A 330 -11.82 19.29 4.34
N PRO A 331 -11.88 19.16 3.00
CA PRO A 331 -11.12 20.04 2.09
C PRO A 331 -11.61 21.49 2.04
N SER A 332 -12.72 21.79 2.72
CA SER A 332 -13.43 23.08 2.65
C SER A 332 -13.13 24.05 3.80
N ASP A 333 -12.22 23.74 4.71
CA ASP A 333 -11.78 24.71 5.72
C ASP A 333 -10.74 25.65 5.10
N ASP A 334 -11.04 26.94 5.05
CA ASP A 334 -10.14 27.98 4.56
C ASP A 334 -8.87 28.07 5.42
N TRP A 335 -7.77 27.47 4.95
CA TRP A 335 -6.44 27.51 5.59
C TRP A 335 -5.61 28.74 5.18
N HIS A 336 -6.26 29.81 4.72
CA HIS A 336 -5.61 31.08 4.46
C HIS A 336 -5.74 31.99 5.70
N ASP A 337 -4.59 32.43 6.23
CA ASP A 337 -4.42 33.56 7.17
C ASP A 337 -4.53 33.38 8.70
N LYS A 338 -4.02 32.29 9.30
CA LYS A 338 -3.65 32.33 10.73
C LYS A 338 -2.27 31.74 11.03
N PRO A 339 -1.34 32.51 11.65
CA PRO A 339 -0.08 31.96 12.15
C PRO A 339 -0.38 31.05 13.35
N PHE A 340 0.21 29.85 13.35
CA PHE A 340 0.17 28.93 14.48
C PHE A 340 0.70 29.63 15.74
N HIS A 341 -0.18 30.03 16.64
CA HIS A 341 0.22 30.54 17.95
C HIS A 341 0.35 29.36 18.92
N TYR A 342 1.59 29.03 19.27
CA TYR A 342 1.92 28.26 20.48
C TYR A 342 1.81 29.21 21.68
N ARG A 343 1.00 28.87 22.68
CA ARG A 343 0.94 29.63 23.95
C ARG A 343 0.95 28.66 25.13
N CYS A 344 2.04 28.65 25.90
CA CYS A 344 2.04 28.12 27.26
C CYS A 344 1.39 29.17 28.15
N ILE A 345 0.29 28.82 28.82
CA ILE A 345 -0.35 29.71 29.81
C ILE A 345 -0.25 29.01 31.16
N PRO A 346 0.37 29.64 32.17
CA PRO A 346 0.27 29.19 33.56
C PRO A 346 -1.03 29.77 34.12
N GLU A 347 -2.02 28.95 34.44
CA GLU A 347 -3.22 29.47 35.13
C GLU A 347 -3.80 28.50 36.16
N GLN A 348 -4.13 29.08 37.32
CA GLN A 348 -4.59 28.44 38.55
C GLN A 348 -5.98 27.82 38.40
N LEU A 349 -6.23 26.75 39.15
CA LEU A 349 -7.45 25.94 39.16
C LEU A 349 -8.73 26.75 39.46
N PRO A 350 -9.83 26.58 38.71
CA PRO A 350 -11.17 26.96 39.16
C PRO A 350 -11.84 25.82 39.94
N GLU A 351 -12.61 26.18 40.97
CA GLU A 351 -13.39 25.30 41.86
C GLU A 351 -14.54 24.54 41.16
N PRO A 352 -14.99 23.39 41.70
CA PRO A 352 -15.91 22.48 41.01
C PRO A 352 -17.36 22.94 41.09
N VAL A 353 -18.09 22.81 39.98
CA VAL A 353 -19.56 23.01 39.90
C VAL A 353 -20.27 21.66 39.87
N GLU A 354 -21.31 21.55 40.69
CA GLU A 354 -22.13 20.37 41.01
C GLU A 354 -22.83 19.70 39.82
N GLN A 355 -22.95 18.37 39.90
CA GLN A 355 -23.75 17.51 39.03
C GLN A 355 -25.25 17.62 39.34
N ALA A 356 -26.09 17.60 38.30
CA ALA A 356 -27.50 17.24 38.42
C ALA A 356 -27.72 15.81 37.93
N SER A 357 -28.44 15.08 38.78
CA SER A 357 -28.77 13.66 38.82
C SER A 357 -29.57 13.10 37.64
N GLU A 358 -29.41 11.81 37.36
CA GLU A 358 -30.55 10.87 37.37
C GLU A 358 -30.10 9.42 37.65
N SER A 359 -30.97 8.71 38.37
CA SER A 359 -30.72 7.52 39.18
C SER A 359 -30.98 6.20 38.47
N ALA A 360 -30.19 5.16 38.76
CA ALA A 360 -30.69 3.80 38.96
C ALA A 360 -29.66 2.94 39.70
N THR A 361 -30.17 2.20 40.67
CA THR A 361 -29.53 1.42 41.73
C THR A 361 -28.89 0.10 41.28
N GLY A 362 -27.79 -0.29 41.93
CA GLY A 362 -27.25 -1.66 41.91
C GLY A 362 -25.86 -1.74 42.55
N ALA A 363 -25.79 -2.21 43.80
CA ALA A 363 -24.58 -2.30 44.62
C ALA A 363 -23.65 -3.44 44.19
N GLU A 364 -22.33 -3.23 44.24
CA GLU A 364 -21.39 -3.97 45.10
C GLU A 364 -19.92 -3.53 44.88
N THR A 365 -19.40 -2.82 45.89
CA THR A 365 -18.08 -2.95 46.53
C THR A 365 -16.80 -3.04 45.65
N ALA A 366 -16.18 -1.89 45.38
CA ALA A 366 -14.77 -1.79 45.02
C ALA A 366 -13.91 -1.49 46.27
N MET A 367 -12.89 -2.31 46.49
CA MET A 367 -11.89 -2.17 47.55
C MET A 367 -10.92 -1.03 47.18
N GLN A 368 -10.93 0.05 47.96
CA GLN A 368 -9.89 1.09 47.90
C GLN A 368 -8.63 0.62 48.65
N PRO A 369 -7.42 0.94 48.18
CA PRO A 369 -6.25 1.06 49.04
C PRO A 369 -6.10 2.49 49.59
N ASP A 370 -5.73 2.54 50.87
CA ASP A 370 -5.41 3.69 51.71
C ASP A 370 -4.16 4.49 51.24
N PRO A 371 -3.96 5.71 51.77
CA PRO A 371 -3.06 6.73 51.23
C PRO A 371 -1.76 6.86 52.04
N GLU A 372 -0.64 6.39 51.53
CA GLU A 372 0.68 6.80 52.03
C GLU A 372 1.71 6.82 50.89
N GLU A 373 1.88 8.00 50.29
CA GLU A 373 3.18 8.68 50.13
C GLU A 373 2.94 10.03 49.45
N GLN A 374 2.68 11.06 50.26
CA GLN A 374 2.88 12.44 49.83
C GLN A 374 4.40 12.66 49.73
N ALA A 375 4.93 12.69 48.50
CA ALA A 375 6.23 13.27 48.22
C ALA A 375 6.07 14.79 47.98
N PRO A 376 7.05 15.63 48.41
CA PRO A 376 6.93 17.09 48.36
C PRO A 376 6.92 17.61 46.92
N LEU A 377 6.14 18.68 46.71
CA LEU A 377 6.16 19.54 45.53
C LEU A 377 7.55 20.21 45.42
N ASP A 378 8.47 19.60 44.69
CA ASP A 378 9.69 20.29 44.24
C ASP A 378 9.53 20.81 42.81
N GLU A 379 10.04 22.02 42.64
CA GLU A 379 9.90 22.94 41.52
C GLU A 379 10.23 22.29 40.16
N GLY A 380 9.28 22.37 39.20
CA GLY A 380 9.59 22.13 37.79
C GLY A 380 8.68 21.17 37.01
N CYS A 381 7.39 21.06 37.33
CA CYS A 381 6.44 20.35 36.47
C CYS A 381 5.90 21.26 35.35
N TYR A 382 6.36 21.04 34.11
CA TYR A 382 5.73 21.59 32.91
C TYR A 382 4.60 20.64 32.48
N TYR A 383 3.37 21.16 32.38
CA TYR A 383 2.24 20.42 31.80
C TYR A 383 2.13 20.73 30.31
N CYS A 384 2.09 19.71 29.46
CA CYS A 384 1.70 19.84 28.06
C CYS A 384 0.32 19.23 27.86
N ARG A 385 -0.69 20.07 27.63
CA ARG A 385 -2.05 19.61 27.29
C ARG A 385 -2.22 19.68 25.77
N TYR A 386 -2.52 18.54 25.15
CA TYR A 386 -2.81 18.46 23.73
C TYR A 386 -4.32 18.28 23.56
N LYS A 387 -4.95 19.14 22.75
CA LYS A 387 -6.37 19.02 22.40
C LYS A 387 -6.47 18.48 20.98
N PHE A 388 -7.06 17.31 20.83
CA PHE A 388 -7.57 16.77 19.58
C PHE A 388 -9.03 16.37 19.81
N ASP A 389 -9.85 16.38 18.76
CA ASP A 389 -11.32 16.29 18.87
C ASP A 389 -11.88 14.98 19.45
N TYR A 390 -11.03 14.04 19.87
CA TYR A 390 -11.43 12.85 20.63
C TYR A 390 -10.45 12.53 21.79
N GLY A 391 -10.65 13.20 22.94
CA GLY A 391 -10.12 12.78 24.25
C GLY A 391 -8.76 13.35 24.71
N PHE A 392 -8.58 13.45 26.03
CA PHE A 392 -7.39 14.01 26.68
C PHE A 392 -6.34 12.92 26.97
N TRP A 393 -5.07 13.23 26.73
CA TRP A 393 -3.93 12.44 27.20
C TRP A 393 -3.06 13.32 28.11
N GLU A 394 -2.87 12.90 29.35
CA GLU A 394 -1.97 13.54 30.31
C GLU A 394 -0.75 12.63 30.51
N VAL A 395 0.44 13.21 30.36
CA VAL A 395 1.70 12.54 30.69
C VAL A 395 2.36 13.37 31.78
N THR A 396 2.58 12.78 32.95
CA THR A 396 3.29 13.39 34.06
C THR A 396 4.73 12.90 34.08
N GLY A 397 5.70 13.81 34.03
CA GLY A 397 7.13 13.53 34.10
C GLY A 397 7.98 14.31 33.08
N PRO A 398 9.32 14.40 33.28
CA PRO A 398 10.20 15.14 32.39
C PRO A 398 10.22 14.51 30.98
N PRO A 399 10.41 15.33 29.92
CA PRO A 399 10.37 14.84 28.55
C PRO A 399 11.43 13.73 28.35
N PRO A 400 11.06 12.60 27.72
CA PRO A 400 12.02 11.54 27.48
C PRO A 400 13.15 12.04 26.56
N PRO A 401 14.37 11.45 26.66
CA PRO A 401 15.45 11.72 25.73
C PRO A 401 14.97 11.61 24.28
N LEU A 402 15.49 12.43 23.36
CA LEU A 402 15.02 12.51 21.96
C LEU A 402 14.89 11.12 21.29
N GLU A 403 15.75 10.18 21.69
CA GLU A 403 15.83 8.79 21.24
C GLU A 403 14.62 7.91 21.64
N LYS A 404 13.85 8.33 22.66
CA LYS A 404 12.66 7.64 23.17
C LYS A 404 11.37 8.45 22.96
N SER A 405 11.44 9.59 22.28
CA SER A 405 10.29 10.44 22.00
C SER A 405 9.46 9.87 20.84
N ALA A 406 8.14 9.83 21.02
CA ALA A 406 7.19 9.48 19.95
C ALA A 406 7.23 10.45 18.75
N PHE A 407 7.95 11.58 18.88
CA PHE A 407 8.21 12.54 17.79
C PHE A 407 9.44 12.21 16.95
N LEU A 408 10.33 11.30 17.39
CA LEU A 408 11.51 10.90 16.63
C LEU A 408 11.18 10.26 15.28
N PRO A 409 10.16 9.37 15.17
CA PRO A 409 9.71 8.87 13.88
C PRO A 409 9.26 10.02 12.96
N MET A 410 8.50 10.98 13.49
CA MET A 410 8.01 12.13 12.73
C MET A 410 9.17 13.01 12.21
N LEU A 411 10.20 13.26 13.03
CA LEU A 411 11.39 14.01 12.64
C LEU A 411 12.25 13.26 11.60
N LEU A 412 12.36 11.93 11.72
CA LEU A 412 13.07 11.09 10.76
C LEU A 412 12.34 10.99 9.42
N THR A 413 11.00 10.93 9.43
CA THR A 413 10.19 10.97 8.21
C THR A 413 10.27 12.34 7.53
N CYS A 414 10.21 13.44 8.29
CA CYS A 414 10.45 14.79 7.75
C CYS A 414 11.82 14.95 7.09
N LYS A 415 12.87 14.34 7.66
CA LYS A 415 14.22 14.33 7.06
C LYS A 415 14.27 13.49 5.77
N THR A 416 13.53 12.39 5.71
CA THR A 416 13.50 11.48 4.55
C THR A 416 12.76 12.12 3.38
N ILE A 417 11.59 12.72 3.64
CA ILE A 417 10.81 13.46 2.64
C ILE A 417 11.58 14.69 2.14
N HIS A 418 12.35 15.38 3.01
CA HIS A 418 13.22 16.49 2.58
C HIS A 418 14.27 16.06 1.54
N LEU A 419 14.84 14.86 1.70
CA LEU A 419 15.84 14.32 0.77
C LEU A 419 15.21 13.92 -0.57
N GLU A 420 14.01 13.35 -0.56
CA GLU A 420 13.27 12.97 -1.78
C GLU A 420 12.79 14.19 -2.58
N VAL A 421 12.36 15.26 -1.89
CA VAL A 421 12.01 16.53 -2.53
C VAL A 421 13.24 17.21 -3.15
N LEU A 422 14.40 17.18 -2.49
CA LEU A 422 15.65 17.68 -3.06
C LEU A 422 16.13 16.86 -4.28
N GLU A 423 15.90 15.55 -4.27
CA GLU A 423 16.20 14.65 -5.40
C GLU A 423 15.26 14.87 -6.59
N SER A 424 13.99 15.22 -6.34
CA SER A 424 13.01 15.57 -7.36
C SER A 424 13.29 16.94 -7.99
N ILE A 425 13.63 17.95 -7.18
CA ILE A 425 14.05 19.28 -7.65
C ILE A 425 15.39 19.20 -8.40
N GLY A 426 16.32 18.36 -7.94
CA GLY A 426 17.59 18.10 -8.63
C GLY A 426 17.40 17.44 -10.01
N ARG A 427 16.39 16.58 -10.18
CA ARG A 427 16.03 16.00 -11.48
C ARG A 427 15.41 17.02 -12.44
N HIS A 428 14.61 17.97 -11.94
CA HIS A 428 14.03 19.04 -12.77
C HIS A 428 15.04 20.13 -13.17
N LEU A 429 16.03 20.44 -12.32
CA LEU A 429 17.06 21.45 -12.65
C LEU A 429 18.17 20.91 -13.58
N VAL A 430 18.33 19.59 -13.68
CA VAL A 430 19.32 18.95 -14.58
C VAL A 430 18.72 18.62 -15.96
N GLY A 431 17.38 18.62 -16.09
CA GLY A 431 16.68 18.34 -17.34
C GLY A 431 16.73 19.45 -18.42
N ASP A 432 17.07 20.69 -18.05
CA ASP A 432 17.07 21.85 -18.96
C ASP A 432 18.47 22.37 -19.35
N ALA A 433 19.56 21.68 -18.98
CA ALA A 433 20.93 22.04 -19.38
C ALA A 433 21.48 21.11 -20.50
N GLY A 434 20.62 20.72 -21.43
CA GLY A 434 20.90 19.80 -22.53
C GLY A 434 20.68 20.37 -23.92
N TYR A 435 20.91 21.67 -24.13
CA TYR A 435 21.08 22.23 -25.48
C TYR A 435 22.20 23.27 -25.44
N LEU A 436 23.44 22.85 -25.75
CA LEU A 436 24.41 23.57 -26.59
C LEU A 436 25.82 22.98 -26.45
N VAL A 437 26.42 22.76 -27.62
CA VAL A 437 27.86 22.68 -27.95
C VAL A 437 28.46 21.29 -28.17
N GLU A 438 28.62 21.02 -29.47
CA GLU A 438 29.44 20.06 -30.18
C GLU A 438 30.94 20.13 -29.85
N ARG A 439 31.64 19.02 -30.17
CA ARG A 439 33.11 18.87 -30.33
C ARG A 439 33.97 19.07 -29.07
N PHE A 440 34.46 17.98 -28.49
CA PHE A 440 35.83 17.44 -28.71
C PHE A 440 36.00 16.10 -28.00
#